data_AF-A0A1G6WSQ3-F1
#
_entry.id   AF-A0A1G6WSQ3-F1
#
_cell.length_a   1.000
_cell.length_b   1.000
_cell.length_c   1.000
_cell.angle_alpha   90.00
_cell.angle_beta   90.00
_cell.angle_gamma   90.00
#
_symmetry.space_group_name_H-M   'P 1'
#
loop_
_entity.id
_entity.type
_entity.pdbx_description
1 polymer ?
#
loop_
_entity_poly.entity_id
_entity_poly.type
_entity_poly.pdbx_seq_one_letter_code
_entity_poly.pdbx_strand_id
1 'polypeptide(L)'
;MSSQWPDPTDPHAIRAHLDAHRASPVAVRSWAGRMVTDRADHGPVPPLGGPAWQALPDTDPRKLHSALIAAVAWVDENTPAAISARVWAEQVAVERATLDRLKDAARDAHTAMHRHGGFQSWISHAELTRRRTTFTTDPRTPEQIRAAAYTSWGLRPTTENHTRAA
;
A
#
# COMPACT_ATOMS: atom_id res chain seq x y z
N MET A 1 5.47 28.35 -37.65
CA MET A 1 6.08 28.23 -36.31
C MET A 1 6.72 26.85 -36.24
N SER A 2 8.04 26.77 -36.32
CA SER A 2 8.73 25.47 -36.27
C SER A 2 8.71 24.94 -34.85
N SER A 3 7.96 23.86 -34.60
CA SER A 3 7.98 23.14 -33.33
C SER A 3 9.31 22.39 -33.24
N GLN A 4 10.28 22.98 -32.56
CA GLN A 4 11.53 22.31 -32.26
C GLN A 4 11.26 21.32 -31.12
N TRP A 5 11.37 20.04 -31.42
CA TRP A 5 11.23 18.97 -30.43
C TRP A 5 12.35 19.07 -29.37
N PRO A 6 12.06 18.81 -28.09
CA PRO A 6 13.06 18.81 -27.03
C PRO A 6 14.09 17.68 -27.26
N ASP A 7 15.30 17.85 -26.72
CA ASP A 7 16.31 16.80 -26.72
C ASP A 7 15.75 15.52 -26.07
N PRO A 8 15.74 14.37 -26.76
CA PRO A 8 15.19 13.12 -26.23
C PRO A 8 15.99 12.56 -25.04
N THR A 9 17.21 13.05 -24.78
CA THR A 9 18.05 12.60 -23.68
C THR A 9 17.87 13.43 -22.40
N ASP A 10 17.18 14.57 -22.46
CA ASP A 10 16.90 15.41 -21.29
C ASP A 10 15.46 15.18 -20.77
N PRO A 11 15.27 14.40 -19.68
CA PRO A 11 13.94 14.12 -19.13
C PRO A 11 13.24 15.34 -18.54
N HIS A 12 13.97 16.42 -18.21
CA HIS A 12 13.37 17.67 -17.73
C HIS A 12 12.83 18.50 -18.88
N ALA A 13 13.57 18.61 -19.99
CA ALA A 13 13.10 19.27 -21.21
C ALA A 13 11.85 18.57 -21.79
N ILE A 14 11.83 17.23 -21.80
CA ILE A 14 10.65 16.46 -22.21
C ILE A 14 9.45 16.77 -21.30
N ARG A 15 9.63 16.77 -19.97
CA ARG A 15 8.55 17.09 -19.02
C ARG A 15 8.00 18.50 -19.21
N ALA A 16 8.88 19.50 -19.30
CA ALA A 16 8.47 20.90 -19.52
C ALA A 16 7.73 21.06 -20.85
N HIS A 17 8.20 20.39 -21.91
CA HIS A 17 7.52 20.39 -23.21
C HIS A 17 6.13 19.74 -23.11
N LEU A 18 6.02 18.57 -22.47
CA LEU A 18 4.74 17.88 -22.28
C LEU A 18 3.76 18.68 -21.42
N ASP A 19 4.23 19.36 -20.38
CA ASP A 19 3.39 20.22 -19.54
C ASP A 19 2.89 21.45 -20.31
N ALA A 20 3.77 22.09 -21.10
CA ALA A 20 3.42 23.24 -21.92
C ALA A 20 2.45 22.90 -23.07
N HIS A 21 2.54 21.68 -23.60
CA HIS A 21 1.70 21.19 -24.71
C HIS A 21 0.62 20.21 -24.25
N ARG A 22 0.38 20.10 -22.92
CA ARG A 22 -0.59 19.15 -22.39
C ARG A 22 -1.98 19.55 -22.88
N ALA A 23 -2.60 18.68 -23.66
CA ALA A 23 -3.99 18.87 -24.04
C ALA A 23 -4.85 18.93 -22.77
N SER A 24 -5.67 19.98 -22.63
CA SER A 24 -6.59 20.12 -21.51
C SER A 24 -7.56 18.92 -21.51
N PRO A 25 -7.58 18.07 -20.47
CA PRO A 25 -8.50 16.93 -20.40
C PRO A 25 -9.97 17.35 -20.49
N VAL A 26 -10.28 18.55 -20.02
CA VAL A 26 -11.64 19.13 -20.11
C VAL A 26 -11.96 19.50 -21.56
N ALA A 27 -11.02 20.10 -22.29
CA ALA A 27 -11.22 20.45 -23.70
C ALA A 27 -11.37 19.19 -24.56
N VAL A 28 -10.54 18.16 -24.33
CA VAL A 28 -10.62 16.87 -25.02
C VAL A 28 -11.98 16.22 -24.76
N ARG A 29 -12.43 16.16 -23.50
CA ARG A 29 -13.76 15.63 -23.15
C ARG A 29 -14.90 16.41 -23.78
N SER A 30 -14.84 17.74 -23.74
CA SER A 30 -15.86 18.60 -24.34
C SER A 30 -15.97 18.38 -25.85
N TRP A 31 -14.83 18.31 -26.55
CA TRP A 31 -14.80 18.04 -27.98
C TRP A 31 -15.27 16.62 -28.33
N ALA A 32 -14.74 15.60 -27.65
CA ALA A 32 -15.14 14.21 -27.88
C ALA A 32 -16.61 13.98 -27.56
N GLY A 33 -17.12 14.60 -26.49
CA GLY A 33 -18.54 14.61 -26.13
C GLY A 33 -19.39 15.07 -27.30
N ARG A 34 -19.10 16.24 -27.88
CA ARG A 34 -19.83 16.76 -29.05
C ARG A 34 -19.82 15.80 -30.25
N MET A 35 -18.69 15.17 -30.53
CA MET A 35 -18.57 14.20 -31.63
C MET A 35 -19.41 12.94 -31.36
N VAL A 36 -19.43 12.45 -30.12
CA VAL A 36 -20.17 11.24 -29.76
C VAL A 36 -21.69 11.49 -29.66
N THR A 37 -22.14 12.71 -29.33
CA THR A 37 -23.58 13.02 -29.28
C THR A 37 -24.25 12.94 -30.65
N ASP A 38 -23.49 13.11 -31.73
CA ASP A 38 -23.97 13.00 -33.13
C ASP A 38 -24.25 11.54 -33.56
N ARG A 39 -24.12 10.56 -32.65
CA ARG A 39 -24.26 9.13 -32.98
C ARG A 39 -25.67 8.69 -33.36
N ALA A 40 -26.70 9.49 -33.06
CA ALA A 40 -28.09 9.05 -33.07
C ALA A 40 -28.51 8.45 -34.42
N ASP A 41 -27.89 8.91 -35.51
CA ASP A 41 -28.27 8.55 -36.88
C ASP A 41 -27.59 7.28 -37.40
N HIS A 42 -26.60 6.72 -36.69
CA HIS A 42 -25.77 5.61 -37.19
C HIS A 42 -25.94 4.27 -36.45
N GLY A 43 -26.75 4.25 -35.39
CA GLY A 43 -27.00 3.05 -34.60
C GLY A 43 -25.91 2.74 -33.54
N PRO A 44 -25.86 1.51 -32.99
CA PRO A 44 -24.96 1.18 -31.89
C PRO A 44 -23.49 1.22 -32.32
N VAL A 45 -22.63 1.77 -31.45
CA VAL A 45 -21.18 1.86 -31.65
C VAL A 45 -20.53 0.56 -31.17
N PRO A 46 -19.82 -0.19 -32.03
CA PRO A 46 -19.19 -1.44 -31.63
C PRO A 46 -17.95 -1.20 -30.73
N PRO A 47 -17.48 -2.21 -29.99
CA PRO A 47 -16.24 -2.10 -29.22
C PRO A 47 -15.02 -1.91 -30.13
N LEU A 48 -14.12 -0.98 -29.77
CA LEU A 48 -12.90 -0.72 -30.52
C LEU A 48 -12.08 -2.00 -30.71
N GLY A 49 -11.70 -2.30 -31.95
CA GLY A 49 -10.86 -3.46 -32.29
C GLY A 49 -11.58 -4.80 -32.35
N GLY A 50 -12.86 -4.88 -31.95
CA GLY A 50 -13.65 -6.11 -32.02
C GLY A 50 -14.07 -6.49 -33.45
N PRO A 51 -14.57 -7.72 -33.69
CA PRO A 51 -14.96 -8.19 -35.03
C PRO A 51 -16.01 -7.29 -35.71
N ALA A 52 -17.00 -6.82 -34.94
CA ALA A 52 -18.03 -5.92 -35.44
C ALA A 52 -17.47 -4.53 -35.83
N TRP A 53 -16.41 -4.06 -35.18
CA TRP A 53 -15.73 -2.82 -35.54
C TRP A 53 -14.89 -2.98 -36.80
N GLN A 54 -14.19 -4.11 -36.94
CA GLN A 54 -13.36 -4.41 -38.11
C GLN A 54 -14.20 -4.57 -39.39
N ALA A 55 -15.42 -5.11 -39.26
CA ALA A 55 -16.34 -5.29 -40.39
C ALA A 55 -16.90 -3.96 -40.95
N LEU A 56 -16.76 -2.85 -40.24
CA LEU A 56 -17.22 -1.55 -40.73
C LEU A 56 -16.28 -0.98 -41.80
N PRO A 57 -16.79 -0.24 -42.80
CA PRO A 57 -15.96 0.56 -43.70
C PRO A 57 -15.09 1.56 -42.93
N ASP A 58 -13.89 1.87 -43.42
CA ASP A 58 -12.99 2.83 -42.76
C ASP A 58 -13.56 4.25 -42.66
N THR A 59 -14.51 4.58 -43.54
CA THR A 59 -15.23 5.86 -43.53
C THR A 59 -16.43 5.88 -42.60
N ASP A 60 -16.76 4.77 -41.92
CA ASP A 60 -17.91 4.71 -41.02
C ASP A 60 -17.63 5.53 -39.74
N PRO A 61 -18.46 6.54 -39.43
CA PRO A 61 -18.25 7.41 -38.26
C PRO A 61 -18.28 6.64 -36.94
N ARG A 62 -18.93 5.47 -36.87
CA ARG A 62 -18.91 4.63 -35.67
C ARG A 62 -17.52 4.11 -35.33
N LYS A 63 -16.62 3.95 -36.32
CA LYS A 63 -15.23 3.58 -36.04
C LYS A 63 -14.53 4.67 -35.23
N LEU A 64 -14.68 5.93 -35.66
CA LEU A 64 -14.16 7.09 -34.93
C LEU A 64 -14.79 7.20 -33.54
N HIS A 65 -16.11 7.03 -33.42
CA HIS A 65 -16.78 7.08 -32.12
C HIS A 65 -16.24 6.05 -31.14
N SER A 66 -15.98 4.82 -31.62
CA SER A 66 -15.39 3.76 -30.79
C SER A 66 -14.00 4.16 -30.27
N ALA A 67 -13.18 4.75 -31.14
CA ALA A 67 -11.85 5.24 -30.77
C ALA A 67 -11.92 6.41 -29.78
N LEU A 68 -12.87 7.34 -29.97
CA LEU A 68 -13.06 8.47 -29.06
C LEU A 68 -13.51 8.04 -27.67
N ILE A 69 -14.43 7.07 -27.58
CA ILE A 69 -14.87 6.52 -26.30
C ILE A 69 -13.67 5.91 -25.55
N ALA A 70 -12.85 5.11 -26.23
CA ALA A 70 -11.65 4.52 -25.65
C ALA A 70 -10.62 5.58 -25.23
N ALA A 71 -10.41 6.61 -26.06
CA ALA A 71 -9.49 7.70 -25.75
C ALA A 71 -9.94 8.54 -24.54
N VAL A 72 -11.24 8.83 -24.42
CA VAL A 72 -11.80 9.54 -23.26
C VAL A 72 -11.67 8.71 -21.99
N ALA A 73 -11.99 7.41 -22.05
CA ALA A 73 -11.80 6.50 -20.92
C ALA A 73 -10.33 6.49 -20.47
N TRP A 74 -9.39 6.42 -21.42
CA TRP A 74 -7.97 6.50 -21.11
C TRP A 74 -7.58 7.83 -20.44
N VAL A 75 -8.12 8.96 -20.90
CA VAL A 75 -7.89 10.26 -20.26
C VAL A 75 -8.42 10.27 -18.81
N ASP A 76 -9.60 9.70 -18.59
CA ASP A 76 -10.23 9.66 -17.26
C ASP A 76 -9.45 8.77 -16.28
N GLU A 77 -8.97 7.62 -16.74
CA GLU A 77 -8.13 6.70 -15.98
C GLU A 77 -6.76 7.27 -15.60
N ASN A 78 -6.25 8.23 -16.38
CA ASN A 78 -4.93 8.85 -16.20
C ASN A 78 -4.98 10.21 -15.49
N THR A 79 -6.11 10.55 -14.86
CA THR A 79 -6.18 11.71 -13.97
C THR A 79 -5.40 11.46 -12.66
N PRO A 80 -4.81 12.50 -12.04
CA PRO A 80 -4.12 12.33 -10.74
C PRO A 80 -5.02 11.70 -9.67
N ALA A 81 -6.32 12.02 -9.68
CA ALA A 81 -7.30 11.45 -8.77
C ALA A 81 -7.52 9.94 -9.03
N ALA A 82 -7.72 9.54 -10.29
CA ALA A 82 -7.91 8.12 -10.64
C ALA A 82 -6.65 7.30 -10.34
N ILE A 83 -5.46 7.82 -10.65
CA ILE A 83 -4.19 7.17 -10.33
C ILE A 83 -4.04 7.02 -8.82
N SER A 84 -4.29 8.08 -8.05
CA SER A 84 -4.21 8.03 -6.59
C SER A 84 -5.19 7.03 -6.00
N ALA A 85 -6.42 6.97 -6.51
CA ALA A 85 -7.44 6.02 -6.07
C ALA A 85 -7.00 4.56 -6.34
N ARG A 86 -6.42 4.28 -7.51
CA ARG A 86 -5.90 2.95 -7.85
C ARG A 86 -4.75 2.56 -6.92
N VAL A 87 -3.78 3.44 -6.73
CA VAL A 87 -2.63 3.20 -5.83
C VAL A 87 -3.11 2.94 -4.40
N TRP A 88 -4.09 3.72 -3.92
CA TRP A 88 -4.66 3.51 -2.60
C TRP A 88 -5.37 2.16 -2.48
N ALA A 89 -6.15 1.77 -3.48
CA ALA A 89 -6.81 0.47 -3.51
C ALA A 89 -5.80 -0.69 -3.48
N GLU A 90 -4.70 -0.57 -4.23
CA GLU A 90 -3.59 -1.54 -4.22
C GLU A 90 -2.92 -1.61 -2.84
N GLN A 91 -2.65 -0.46 -2.22
CA GLN A 91 -2.06 -0.40 -0.88
C GLN A 91 -2.96 -1.09 0.16
N VAL A 92 -4.27 -0.79 0.16
CA VAL A 92 -5.24 -1.42 1.06
C VAL A 92 -5.29 -2.94 0.85
N ALA A 93 -5.20 -3.41 -0.40
CA ALA A 93 -5.16 -4.83 -0.71
C ALA A 93 -3.88 -5.50 -0.16
N VAL A 94 -2.73 -4.86 -0.31
CA VAL A 94 -1.43 -5.34 0.23
C VAL A 94 -1.43 -5.38 1.75
N GLU A 95 -1.94 -4.33 2.40
CA GLU A 95 -2.06 -4.27 3.87
C GLU A 95 -2.94 -5.38 4.41
N ARG A 96 -4.11 -5.62 3.77
CA ARG A 96 -5.01 -6.72 4.14
C ARG A 96 -4.32 -8.08 3.99
N ALA A 97 -3.69 -8.32 2.85
CA ALA A 97 -2.95 -9.57 2.62
C ALA A 97 -1.82 -9.77 3.65
N THR A 98 -1.16 -8.69 4.06
CA THR A 98 -0.09 -8.74 5.07
C THR A 98 -0.63 -9.06 6.46
N LEU A 99 -1.74 -8.42 6.85
CA LEU A 99 -2.41 -8.72 8.12
C LEU A 99 -2.88 -10.18 8.19
N ASP A 100 -3.41 -10.72 7.10
CA ASP A 100 -3.85 -12.10 7.08
C ASP A 100 -2.67 -13.08 7.20
N ARG A 101 -1.54 -12.82 6.50
CA ARG A 101 -0.30 -13.59 6.71
C ARG A 101 0.22 -13.53 8.14
N LEU A 102 0.16 -12.35 8.77
CA LEU A 102 0.59 -12.19 10.17
C LEU A 102 -0.31 -12.98 11.13
N LYS A 103 -1.63 -12.98 10.89
CA LYS A 103 -2.57 -13.78 11.69
C LYS A 103 -2.29 -15.28 11.53
N ASP A 104 -2.02 -15.72 10.31
CA ASP A 104 -1.70 -17.12 10.04
C ASP A 104 -0.39 -17.52 10.71
N ALA A 105 0.66 -16.71 10.58
CA ALA A 105 1.94 -16.93 11.26
C ALA A 105 1.79 -16.96 12.79
N ALA A 106 0.97 -16.08 13.36
CA ALA A 106 0.68 -16.07 14.80
C ALA A 106 -0.07 -17.33 15.24
N ARG A 107 -1.03 -17.81 14.44
CA ARG A 107 -1.75 -19.06 14.70
C ARG A 107 -0.82 -20.27 14.63
N ASP A 108 0.07 -20.30 13.66
CA ASP A 108 1.06 -21.38 13.50
C ASP A 108 2.06 -21.38 14.67
N ALA A 109 2.57 -20.22 15.07
CA ALA A 109 3.46 -20.08 16.22
C ALA A 109 2.78 -20.52 17.52
N HIS A 110 1.53 -20.10 17.74
CA HIS A 110 0.73 -20.52 18.89
C HIS A 110 0.52 -22.04 18.90
N THR A 111 0.18 -22.62 17.76
CA THR A 111 -0.02 -24.07 17.60
C THR A 111 1.28 -24.84 17.86
N ALA A 112 2.41 -24.38 17.32
CA ALA A 112 3.72 -24.96 17.55
C ALA A 112 4.12 -24.88 19.03
N MET A 113 3.87 -23.75 19.69
CA MET A 113 4.13 -23.56 21.11
C MET A 113 3.32 -24.55 21.98
N HIS A 114 2.05 -24.81 21.63
CA HIS A 114 1.24 -25.84 22.30
C HIS A 114 1.73 -27.26 22.01
N ARG A 115 2.11 -27.58 20.76
CA ARG A 115 2.58 -28.91 20.36
C ARG A 115 3.92 -29.30 20.99
N HIS A 116 4.85 -28.36 21.13
CA HIS A 116 6.19 -28.61 21.67
C HIS A 116 6.30 -28.44 23.19
N GLY A 117 5.17 -28.41 23.92
CA GLY A 117 5.18 -28.34 25.38
C GLY A 117 5.68 -27.01 25.95
N GLY A 118 5.79 -25.96 25.13
CA GLY A 118 6.34 -24.65 25.51
C GLY A 118 5.53 -23.91 26.58
N PHE A 119 4.31 -24.36 26.91
CA PHE A 119 3.53 -23.85 28.04
C PHE A 119 3.84 -24.52 29.38
N GLN A 120 4.61 -25.62 29.43
CA GLN A 120 4.96 -26.25 30.70
C GLN A 120 6.00 -25.44 31.50
N SER A 121 6.69 -24.47 30.89
CA SER A 121 7.68 -23.62 31.58
C SER A 121 7.24 -22.18 31.82
N TRP A 122 6.06 -21.76 31.34
CA TRP A 122 5.60 -20.39 31.50
C TRP A 122 4.64 -20.32 32.67
N ILE A 123 4.98 -19.45 33.62
CA ILE A 123 4.17 -19.16 34.79
C ILE A 123 2.78 -18.73 34.30
N SER A 124 1.73 -19.49 34.64
CA SER A 124 0.36 -19.15 34.26
C SER A 124 -0.03 -17.77 34.82
N HIS A 125 -0.96 -17.05 34.18
CA HIS A 125 -1.43 -15.76 34.70
C HIS A 125 -1.93 -15.86 36.15
N ALA A 126 -2.64 -16.96 36.49
CA ALA A 126 -3.07 -17.23 37.85
C ALA A 126 -1.90 -17.38 38.83
N GLU A 127 -0.83 -18.06 38.41
CA GLU A 127 0.40 -18.20 39.18
C GLU A 127 1.18 -16.88 39.30
N LEU A 128 1.20 -16.05 38.25
CA LEU A 128 1.76 -14.68 38.28
C LEU A 128 1.01 -13.79 39.26
N THR A 129 -0.32 -13.84 39.24
CA THR A 129 -1.19 -13.11 40.17
C THR A 129 -1.00 -13.61 41.59
N ARG A 130 -0.96 -14.93 41.81
CA ARG A 130 -0.63 -15.53 43.11
C ARG A 130 0.73 -15.04 43.59
N ARG A 131 1.78 -15.09 42.78
CA ARG A 131 3.11 -14.60 43.17
C ARG A 131 3.06 -13.11 43.55
N ARG A 132 2.39 -12.27 42.77
CA ARG A 132 2.23 -10.84 43.09
C ARG A 132 1.48 -10.58 44.39
N THR A 133 0.47 -11.37 44.73
CA THR A 133 -0.30 -11.21 45.98
C THR A 133 0.37 -11.88 47.17
N THR A 134 1.21 -12.90 46.94
CA THR A 134 1.93 -13.64 48.00
C THR A 134 3.35 -13.12 48.24
N PHE A 135 3.87 -12.24 47.38
CA PHE A 135 5.07 -11.46 47.67
C PHE A 135 4.74 -10.42 48.74
N THR A 136 4.82 -10.85 49.99
CA THR A 136 5.07 -9.98 51.14
C THR A 136 6.27 -9.10 50.79
N THR A 137 6.17 -7.81 51.10
CA THR A 137 7.23 -6.82 50.98
C THR A 137 8.53 -7.43 51.47
N ASP A 138 9.43 -7.76 50.55
CA ASP A 138 10.74 -8.29 50.91
C ASP A 138 11.44 -7.21 51.74
N PRO A 139 11.81 -7.48 53.01
CA PRO A 139 12.44 -6.46 53.87
C PRO A 139 13.82 -6.06 53.36
N ARG A 140 14.34 -6.78 52.36
CA ARG A 140 15.60 -6.45 51.69
C ARG A 140 15.47 -5.18 50.88
N THR A 141 16.48 -4.32 50.97
CA THR A 141 16.54 -3.12 50.14
C THR A 141 16.61 -3.50 48.65
N PRO A 142 16.19 -2.62 47.71
CA PRO A 142 16.25 -2.91 46.28
C PRO A 142 17.64 -3.37 45.80
N GLU A 143 18.72 -2.90 46.43
CA GLU A 143 20.10 -3.33 46.15
C GLU A 143 20.37 -4.79 46.56
N GLN A 144 19.85 -5.22 47.71
CA GLN A 144 19.97 -6.61 48.18
C GLN A 144 19.15 -7.58 47.32
N ILE A 145 17.98 -7.15 46.84
CA ILE A 145 17.18 -7.93 45.88
C ILE A 145 17.93 -8.07 44.56
N ARG A 146 18.53 -6.96 44.06
CA ARG A 146 19.28 -6.96 42.79
C ARG A 146 20.53 -7.85 42.88
N ALA A 147 21.29 -7.79 43.98
CA ALA A 147 22.45 -8.64 44.21
C ALA A 147 22.10 -10.15 44.30
N ALA A 148 20.99 -10.48 44.96
CA ALA A 148 20.50 -11.87 45.04
C ALA A 148 20.04 -12.40 43.67
N ALA A 149 19.38 -11.55 42.86
CA ALA A 149 18.98 -11.90 41.50
C ALA A 149 20.19 -12.19 40.60
N TYR A 150 21.23 -11.34 40.62
CA TYR A 150 22.47 -11.58 39.88
C TYR A 150 23.14 -12.91 40.27
N THR A 151 23.21 -13.19 41.57
CA THR A 151 23.83 -14.42 42.08
C THR A 151 23.07 -15.68 41.67
N SER A 152 21.72 -15.66 41.71
CA SER A 152 20.90 -16.80 41.27
C SER A 152 20.94 -17.04 39.76
N TRP A 153 21.34 -16.05 38.98
CA TRP A 153 21.44 -16.13 37.51
C TRP A 153 22.89 -16.40 37.04
N GLY A 154 23.82 -16.66 37.97
CA GLY A 154 25.23 -16.93 37.65
C GLY A 154 26.01 -15.70 37.17
N LEU A 155 25.46 -14.50 37.35
CA LEU A 155 26.05 -13.23 36.93
C LEU A 155 26.72 -12.58 38.15
N ARG A 156 27.97 -12.12 38.00
CA ARG A 156 28.61 -11.30 39.05
C ARG A 156 28.06 -9.88 39.01
N PRO A 157 27.61 -9.31 40.14
CA PRO A 157 27.25 -7.89 40.18
C PRO A 157 28.51 -7.06 39.90
N THR A 158 28.54 -6.36 38.77
CA THR A 158 29.61 -5.42 38.45
C THR A 158 29.46 -4.20 39.35
N THR A 159 30.42 -3.97 40.26
CA THR A 159 30.43 -2.85 41.21
C THR A 159 30.83 -1.50 40.59
N GLU A 160 30.86 -1.40 39.26
CA GLU A 160 31.23 -0.17 38.56
C GLU A 160 29.97 0.51 38.03
N ASN A 161 29.47 1.52 38.75
CA ASN A 161 29.00 2.79 38.19
C ASN A 161 28.21 3.60 39.23
N HIS A 162 28.86 4.03 40.31
CA HIS A 162 28.39 5.20 41.08
C HIS A 162 29.57 6.07 41.55
N THR A 163 30.30 6.61 40.57
CA THR A 163 30.98 7.90 40.73
C THR A 163 30.63 8.76 39.51
N ARG A 164 29.41 9.30 39.52
CA ARG A 164 29.15 10.55 38.81
C ARG A 164 29.05 11.62 39.88
N ALA A 165 30.13 12.39 39.98
CA ALA A 165 30.33 13.51 40.86
C ALA A 165 29.26 14.60 40.63
N ALA A 166 29.09 15.37 41.70
CA ALA A 166 28.28 16.57 41.86
C ALA A 166 28.47 17.63 40.76
#